data_AF-A0A6B9TA06-F1
#
_entry.id   AF-A0A6B9TA06-F1
#
_cell.length_a   1.000
_cell.length_b   1.000
_cell.length_c   1.000
_cell.angle_alpha   90.00
_cell.angle_beta   90.00
_cell.angle_gamma   90.00
#
_symmetry.space_group_name_H-M   'P 1'
#
loop_
_entity.id
_entity.type
_entity.pdbx_description
1 polymer ?
#
loop_
_entity_poly.entity_id
_entity_poly.type
_entity_poly.pdbx_seq_one_letter_code
_entity_poly.pdbx_strand_id
1 'polypeptide(L)' 'MADTVERIPQHRHCVNCGKAFVGEGRFCSESCKETAGDEVKGKLKKLGLIWVAIVVVTIVLVVLTLGAE' A
#
# COMPACT_ATOMS: atom_id res chain seq x y z
N MET A 1 37.18 34.37 -3.97
CA MET A 1 35.97 33.89 -4.66
C MET A 1 35.19 33.04 -3.67
N ALA A 2 34.21 33.65 -3.00
CA ALA A 2 33.38 32.99 -1.99
C ALA A 2 32.21 32.33 -2.71
N ASP A 3 32.27 31.02 -2.84
CA ASP A 3 31.18 30.20 -3.37
C ASP A 3 30.26 29.88 -2.18
N THR A 4 29.28 30.74 -1.94
CA THR A 4 28.20 30.44 -0.98
C THR A 4 27.24 29.46 -1.63
N VAL A 5 27.64 28.18 -1.66
CA VAL A 5 26.73 27.08 -2.00
C VAL A 5 25.69 26.98 -0.89
N GLU A 6 24.53 27.57 -1.11
CA GLU A 6 23.36 27.32 -0.27
C GLU A 6 22.93 25.86 -0.47
N ARG A 7 23.43 24.98 0.40
CA ARG A 7 23.07 23.56 0.39
C ARG A 7 21.61 23.43 0.82
N ILE A 8 20.73 23.18 -0.16
CA ILE A 8 19.34 22.81 0.10
C ILE A 8 19.35 21.57 1.00
N PRO A 9 18.68 21.59 2.16
CA PRO A 9 18.62 20.43 3.03
C PRO A 9 18.00 19.24 2.28
N GLN A 10 18.56 18.05 2.52
CA GLN A 10 18.01 16.79 2.01
C GLN A 10 16.61 16.60 2.59
N HIS A 11 15.61 16.96 1.81
CA HIS A 11 14.20 16.85 2.16
C HIS A 11 13.60 15.63 1.45
N ARG A 12 12.62 15.01 2.10
CA ARG A 12 11.84 13.91 1.51
C ARG A 12 10.44 14.42 1.21
N HIS A 13 9.80 13.84 0.22
CA HIS A 13 8.40 14.13 -0.09
C HIS A 13 7.52 13.05 0.54
N CYS A 14 6.43 13.46 1.19
CA CYS A 14 5.45 12.54 1.75
C CYS A 14 4.81 11.70 0.64
N VAL A 15 4.74 10.37 0.81
CA VAL A 15 4.15 9.47 -0.19
C VAL A 15 2.65 9.70 -0.36
N ASN A 16 1.96 10.19 0.69
CA ASN A 16 0.52 10.42 0.66
C ASN A 16 0.13 11.78 0.05
N CYS A 17 0.79 12.86 0.44
CA CYS A 17 0.39 14.24 0.07
C CYS A 17 1.43 15.02 -0.74
N GLY A 18 2.62 14.46 -0.97
CA GLY A 18 3.69 15.11 -1.72
C GLY A 18 4.37 16.28 -1.00
N LYS A 19 4.03 16.57 0.26
CA LYS A 19 4.64 17.69 1.00
C LYS A 19 6.11 17.39 1.34
N ALA A 20 7.00 18.33 1.06
CA ALA A 20 8.41 18.26 1.46
C ALA A 20 8.53 18.34 2.99
N PHE A 21 9.27 17.43 3.59
CA PHE A 21 9.55 17.40 5.03
C PHE A 21 10.98 16.95 5.32
N VAL A 22 11.51 17.38 6.45
CA VAL A 22 12.85 17.03 6.94
C VAL A 22 12.68 16.10 8.14
N GLY A 23 13.31 14.93 8.09
CA GLY A 23 13.18 13.91 9.13
C GLY A 23 13.28 12.49 8.57
N GLU A 24 13.04 11.50 9.43
CA GLU A 24 13.03 10.09 9.06
C GLU A 24 11.61 9.60 8.77
N GLY A 25 11.47 8.67 7.82
CA GLY A 25 10.19 8.06 7.47
C GLY A 25 9.69 8.38 6.05
N ARG A 26 8.45 7.98 5.79
CA ARG A 26 7.77 8.07 4.47
C ARG A 26 6.59 9.05 4.45
N PHE A 27 6.16 9.52 5.62
CA PHE A 27 4.98 10.35 5.78
C PHE A 27 5.33 11.60 6.59
N CYS A 28 4.79 12.76 6.22
CA CYS A 28 5.04 14.01 6.92
C CYS A 28 4.31 14.13 8.27
N SER A 29 3.29 13.30 8.51
CA SER A 29 2.44 13.33 9.72
C SER A 29 1.74 11.99 9.91
N GLU A 30 1.31 11.69 11.14
CA GLU A 30 0.55 10.47 11.45
C GLU A 30 -0.74 10.36 10.64
N SER A 31 -1.45 11.47 10.40
CA SER A 31 -2.66 11.47 9.56
C SER A 31 -2.37 10.95 8.14
N CYS A 32 -1.24 11.32 7.53
CA CYS A 32 -0.86 10.83 6.21
C CYS A 32 -0.50 9.33 6.22
N LYS A 33 0.03 8.83 7.34
CA LYS A 33 0.31 7.40 7.53
C LYS A 33 -0.99 6.61 7.69
N GLU A 34 -1.94 7.15 8.44
CA GLU A 34 -3.23 6.52 8.69
C GLU A 34 -4.10 6.48 7.42
N THR A 35 -4.19 7.58 6.67
CA THR A 35 -4.91 7.61 5.39
C THR A 35 -4.35 6.59 4.40
N ALA A 36 -3.03 6.59 4.20
CA ALA A 36 -2.39 5.62 3.31
C ALA A 36 -2.60 4.16 3.79
N GLY A 37 -2.66 3.96 5.12
CA GLY A 37 -2.95 2.68 5.75
C GLY A 37 -4.39 2.21 5.54
N ASP A 38 -5.37 3.11 5.61
CA ASP A 38 -6.78 2.78 5.41
C ASP A 38 -7.08 2.42 3.95
N GLU A 39 -6.47 3.15 3.01
CA GLU A 39 -6.59 2.86 1.58
C GLU A 39 -6.10 1.46 1.21
N VAL A 40 -4.95 1.03 1.74
CA VAL A 40 -4.46 -0.33 1.51
C VAL A 40 -5.33 -1.37 2.21
N LYS A 41 -5.86 -1.07 3.39
CA LYS A 41 -6.74 -1.99 4.13
C LYS A 41 -8.04 -2.27 3.37
N GLY A 42 -8.61 -1.25 2.73
CA GLY A 42 -9.76 -1.39 1.84
C GLY A 42 -9.47 -2.26 0.61
N LYS A 43 -8.31 -2.05 -0.04
CA LYS A 43 -7.89 -2.87 -1.19
C LYS A 43 -7.60 -4.32 -0.81
N LEU A 44 -6.94 -4.55 0.33
CA LEU A 44 -6.65 -5.90 0.85
C LEU A 44 -7.93 -6.67 1.14
N LYS A 45 -8.97 -6.02 1.71
CA LYS A 45 -10.28 -6.64 1.91
C LYS A 45 -10.91 -7.10 0.60
N LYS A 46 -10.88 -6.26 -0.45
CA LYS A 46 -11.41 -6.65 -1.79
C LYS A 46 -10.64 -7.83 -2.37
N LEU A 47 -9.31 -7.81 -2.30
CA LEU A 47 -8.47 -8.91 -2.78
C LEU A 47 -8.73 -10.21 -2.00
N GLY A 48 -8.91 -10.12 -0.68
CA GLY A 48 -9.26 -11.27 0.16
C GLY A 48 -10.58 -11.91 -0.25
N LEU A 49 -11.62 -11.11 -0.54
CA LEU A 49 -12.91 -11.63 -1.02
C LEU A 49 -12.78 -12.33 -2.38
N ILE A 50 -12.02 -11.76 -3.31
CA ILE A 50 -11.74 -12.39 -4.61
C ILE A 50 -11.01 -13.73 -4.42
N TRP A 51 -10.02 -13.78 -3.52
CA TRP A 51 -9.29 -15.00 -3.19
C TRP A 51 -10.20 -16.09 -2.61
N VAL A 52 -11.10 -15.73 -1.70
CA VAL A 52 -12.10 -16.65 -1.14
C VAL A 52 -13.01 -17.19 -2.24
N ALA A 53 -13.50 -16.33 -3.14
CA ALA A 53 -14.34 -16.76 -4.26
C ALA A 53 -13.60 -17.76 -5.18
N ILE A 54 -12.33 -17.49 -5.51
CA ILE A 54 -11.50 -18.40 -6.30
C ILE A 54 -11.37 -19.75 -5.60
N VAL A 55 -11.05 -19.77 -4.30
CA VAL A 55 -10.92 -21.01 -3.52
C VAL A 55 -12.22 -21.81 -3.53
N VAL A 56 -13.36 -21.17 -3.28
CA VAL A 56 -14.68 -21.82 -3.31
C VAL A 56 -14.97 -22.43 -4.68
N VAL A 57 -14.77 -21.69 -5.77
CA VAL A 57 -14.98 -22.21 -7.13
C VAL A 57 -14.06 -23.40 -7.40
N THR A 58 -12.79 -23.30 -6.98
CA THR A 58 -11.82 -24.38 -7.17
C THR A 58 -12.24 -25.64 -6.42
N ILE A 59 -12.69 -25.51 -5.17
CA ILE A 59 -13.20 -26.63 -4.37
C ILE A 59 -14.43 -27.26 -5.05
N VAL A 60 -15.38 -26.44 -5.52
CA VAL A 60 -16.57 -26.96 -6.21
C VAL A 60 -16.18 -27.75 -7.46
N LEU A 61 -15.26 -27.24 -8.28
CA LEU A 61 -14.79 -27.96 -9.47
C LEU A 61 -14.07 -29.27 -9.10
N VAL A 62 -13.24 -29.25 -8.06
CA VAL A 62 -12.54 -30.46 -7.58
C VAL A 62 -13.54 -31.50 -7.09
N VAL A 63 -14.55 -31.11 -6.31
CA VAL A 63 -15.60 -32.03 -5.83
C VAL A 63 -16.44 -32.57 -6.99
N LEU A 64 -16.78 -31.74 -7.98
CA LEU A 64 -17.53 -32.17 -9.15
C LEU A 64 -16.73 -33.13 -10.05
N THR A 65 -15.41 -32.95 -10.14
CA THR A 65 -14.55 -33.80 -10.96
C THR A 65 -14.19 -35.12 -10.26
N LEU A 66 -13.91 -35.08 -8.96
CA LEU A 66 -13.62 -36.28 -8.14
C LEU A 66 -14.88 -37.04 -7.71
N GLY A 67 -16.06 -36.41 -7.74
CA GLY A 67 -17.35 -37.05 -7.43
C GLY A 67 -18.09 -37.57 -8.66
N ALA A 68 -17.51 -37.41 -9.86
CA ALA A 68 -18.07 -37.87 -11.13
C ALA A 68 -17.43 -39.19 -11.63
N GLU A 69 -16.61 -39.84 -10.80
CA GLU A 69 -16.06 -41.19 -11.00
C GLU A 69 -16.83 -42.26 -10.21
#